data_AF-A0A1B6DY68-F1
#
_entry.id   AF-A0A1B6DY68-F1
#
_cell.length_a   1.000
_cell.length_b   1.000
_cell.length_c   1.000
_cell.angle_alpha   90.00
_cell.angle_beta   90.00
_cell.angle_gamma   90.00
#
_symmetry.space_group_name_H-M   'P 1'
#
loop_
_entity.id
_entity.type
_entity.pdbx_description
1 polymer ?
#
loop_
_entity_poly.entity_id
_entity_poly.type
_entity_poly.pdbx_seq_one_letter_code
_entity_poly.pdbx_strand_id
1 'polypeptide(L)'
;MESNNTLSWLHHRMPAILQSEEDISKWLDFKHVGSDDALQHLRPVECVTWHPVSTLVNNSKNKDTKCNKPIDLKKPSASSTFMDSWLRKSDQTKRSSDFDELCVLKKSKKE
;
A
#
# COMPACT_ATOMS: atom_id res chain seq x y z
N MET A 1 9.68 -8.19 18.03
CA MET A 1 11.02 -7.64 17.76
C MET A 1 10.91 -6.44 16.86
N GLU A 2 11.96 -5.63 16.76
CA GLU A 2 12.03 -4.60 15.73
C GLU A 2 12.05 -5.25 14.34
N SER A 3 11.48 -4.57 13.35
CA SER A 3 11.52 -5.03 11.96
C SER A 3 12.95 -5.08 11.42
N ASN A 4 13.22 -6.04 10.53
CA ASN A 4 14.45 -6.05 9.74
C ASN A 4 14.37 -4.98 8.62
N ASN A 5 15.48 -4.78 7.91
CA ASN A 5 15.55 -3.83 6.78
C ASN A 5 14.58 -4.18 5.63
N THR A 6 14.20 -5.45 5.49
CA THR A 6 13.33 -5.94 4.40
C THR A 6 11.86 -5.55 4.60
N LEU A 7 11.39 -5.49 5.86
CA LEU A 7 9.98 -5.24 6.22
C LEU A 7 9.77 -3.91 6.97
N SER A 8 10.82 -3.16 7.27
CA SER A 8 10.72 -1.89 8.00
C SER A 8 9.83 -0.85 7.31
N TRP A 9 9.78 -0.86 5.96
CA TRP A 9 8.88 -0.01 5.18
C TRP A 9 7.40 -0.40 5.33
N LEU A 10 7.11 -1.65 5.68
CA LEU A 10 5.75 -2.17 5.85
C LEU A 10 5.25 -1.96 7.29
N HIS A 11 6.07 -2.29 8.28
CA HIS A 11 5.74 -2.15 9.69
C HIS A 11 7.00 -2.14 10.57
N HIS A 12 7.01 -1.35 11.64
CA HIS A 12 8.14 -1.22 12.59
C HIS A 12 8.40 -2.47 13.45
N ARG A 13 7.47 -3.44 13.47
CA ARG A 13 7.55 -4.67 14.28
C ARG A 13 7.46 -5.90 13.42
N MET A 14 8.15 -6.95 13.86
CA MET A 14 8.09 -8.29 13.30
C MET A 14 7.89 -9.34 14.41
N PRO A 15 7.14 -10.44 14.15
CA PRO A 15 7.07 -11.58 15.06
C PRO A 15 8.45 -12.22 15.25
N ALA A 16 8.59 -12.98 16.34
CA ALA A 16 9.73 -13.87 16.47
C ALA A 16 9.47 -15.17 15.73
N ILE A 17 10.36 -15.49 14.80
CA ILE A 17 10.26 -16.64 13.91
C ILE A 17 11.40 -17.57 14.28
N LEU A 18 11.06 -18.78 14.71
CA LEU A 18 12.03 -19.85 14.97
C LEU A 18 12.28 -20.58 13.65
N GLN A 19 13.54 -20.64 13.21
CA GLN A 19 13.88 -21.16 11.88
C GLN A 19 14.32 -22.62 11.89
N SER A 20 14.93 -23.07 12.98
CA SER A 20 15.48 -24.42 13.11
C SER A 20 14.64 -25.27 14.06
N GLU A 21 14.64 -26.58 13.83
CA GLU A 21 14.02 -27.56 14.75
C GLU A 21 14.64 -27.49 16.15
N GLU A 22 15.92 -27.14 16.25
CA GLU A 22 16.60 -26.93 17.53
C GLU A 22 16.04 -25.71 18.26
N ASP A 23 15.87 -24.58 17.58
CA ASP A 23 15.26 -23.37 18.17
C ASP A 23 13.82 -23.66 18.63
N ILE A 24 13.05 -24.44 17.85
CA ILE A 24 11.71 -24.89 18.22
C ILE A 24 11.75 -25.77 19.48
N SER A 25 12.63 -26.77 19.50
CA SER A 25 12.74 -27.72 20.61
C SER A 25 13.12 -27.01 21.91
N LYS A 26 14.11 -26.12 21.86
CA LYS A 26 14.56 -25.36 23.03
C LYS A 26 13.54 -24.34 23.50
N TRP A 27 12.79 -23.73 22.58
CA TRP A 27 11.70 -22.81 22.92
C TRP A 27 10.54 -23.52 23.62
N LEU A 28 10.25 -24.77 23.25
CA LEU A 28 9.17 -25.56 23.84
C LEU A 28 9.57 -26.27 25.15
N ASP A 29 10.86 -26.57 25.35
CA ASP A 29 11.35 -27.31 26.53
C ASP A 29 11.55 -26.42 27.77
N PHE A 30 10.46 -25.91 28.33
CA PHE A 30 10.46 -25.08 29.53
C PHE A 30 10.96 -25.79 30.80
N LYS A 31 11.13 -27.12 30.77
CA LYS A 31 11.58 -27.91 31.93
C LYS A 31 13.10 -27.90 32.07
N HIS A 32 13.81 -27.91 30.96
CA HIS A 32 15.28 -27.98 30.94
C HIS A 32 15.92 -26.69 30.41
N VAL A 33 15.17 -25.84 29.71
CA VAL A 33 15.65 -24.57 29.18
C VAL A 33 15.12 -23.42 30.05
N GLY A 34 16.04 -22.66 30.64
CA GLY A 34 15.71 -21.46 31.41
C GLY A 34 15.18 -20.34 30.50
N SER A 35 14.47 -19.38 31.09
CA SER A 35 13.88 -18.26 30.34
C SER A 35 14.93 -17.43 29.60
N ASP A 36 16.08 -17.16 30.24
CA ASP A 36 17.17 -16.39 29.63
C ASP A 36 17.80 -17.11 28.44
N ASP A 37 17.92 -18.44 28.52
CA ASP A 37 18.45 -19.26 27.42
C ASP A 37 17.45 -19.30 26.25
N ALA A 38 16.16 -19.48 26.54
CA ALA A 38 15.11 -19.47 25.51
C ALA A 38 15.07 -18.13 24.75
N LEU A 39 15.29 -17.00 25.44
CA LEU A 39 15.33 -15.68 24.81
C LEU A 39 16.50 -15.50 23.84
N GLN A 40 17.63 -16.18 24.05
CA GLN A 40 18.79 -16.12 23.14
C GLN A 40 18.49 -16.71 21.76
N HIS A 41 17.50 -17.60 21.67
CA HIS A 41 17.05 -18.17 20.40
C HIS A 41 16.23 -17.20 19.54
N LEU A 42 15.70 -16.12 20.13
CA LEU A 42 14.93 -15.11 19.42
C LEU A 42 15.86 -14.14 18.68
N ARG A 43 16.26 -14.51 17.47
CA ARG A 43 17.10 -13.69 16.58
C ARG A 43 16.27 -13.00 15.49
N PRO A 44 16.67 -11.80 15.02
CA PRO A 44 16.06 -11.19 13.84
C PRO A 44 16.19 -12.12 12.62
N VAL A 45 15.09 -12.35 11.93
CA VAL A 45 15.05 -13.22 10.75
C VAL A 45 15.06 -12.38 9.48
N GLU A 46 15.89 -12.75 8.50
CA GLU A 46 16.01 -12.03 7.22
C GLU A 46 15.33 -12.75 6.05
N CYS A 47 15.01 -14.04 6.19
CA CYS A 47 14.51 -14.88 5.10
C CYS A 47 12.99 -14.80 4.87
N VAL A 48 12.39 -13.61 4.97
CA VAL A 48 10.94 -13.42 4.80
C VAL A 48 10.66 -12.73 3.46
N THR A 49 9.75 -13.31 2.67
CA THR A 49 9.23 -12.72 1.44
C THR A 49 7.82 -12.17 1.66
N TRP A 50 7.41 -11.22 0.82
CA TRP A 50 6.09 -10.58 0.92
C TRP A 50 5.53 -10.26 -0.47
N HIS A 51 4.22 -10.07 -0.56
CA HIS A 51 3.53 -9.55 -1.73
C HIS A 51 2.24 -8.83 -1.31
N PRO A 52 1.74 -7.87 -2.09
CA PRO A 52 0.45 -7.23 -1.81
C PRO A 52 -0.71 -8.24 -1.96
N VAL A 53 -1.77 -8.02 -1.19
CA VAL A 53 -2.99 -8.85 -1.19
C VAL A 53 -4.24 -7.98 -1.23
N SER A 54 -5.40 -8.58 -1.53
CA SER A 54 -6.69 -7.88 -1.56
C SER A 54 -7.12 -7.41 -0.18
N THR A 55 -7.81 -6.26 -0.12
CA THR A 55 -8.44 -5.73 1.11
C THR A 55 -9.56 -6.61 1.67
N LEU A 56 -9.94 -7.67 0.94
CA LEU A 56 -10.86 -8.70 1.44
C LEU A 56 -10.40 -9.27 2.79
N VAL A 57 -9.09 -9.40 3.01
CA VAL A 57 -8.50 -9.93 4.25
C VAL A 57 -8.74 -9.04 5.48
N ASN A 58 -9.10 -7.77 5.29
CA ASN A 58 -9.30 -6.82 6.40
C ASN A 58 -10.47 -7.19 7.31
N ASN A 59 -11.47 -7.93 6.78
CA ASN A 59 -12.57 -8.45 7.56
C ASN A 59 -12.30 -9.90 7.95
N SER A 60 -12.12 -10.16 9.25
CA SER A 60 -11.79 -11.48 9.80
C SER A 60 -12.83 -12.58 9.54
N LYS A 61 -14.06 -12.21 9.14
CA LYS A 61 -15.08 -13.18 8.72
C LYS A 61 -14.79 -13.80 7.35
N ASN A 62 -13.97 -13.15 6.53
CA ASN A 62 -13.62 -13.62 5.19
C ASN A 62 -12.53 -14.71 5.27
N LYS A 63 -12.90 -15.95 5.00
CA LYS A 63 -12.02 -17.13 5.01
C LYS A 63 -11.71 -17.67 3.62
N ASP A 64 -11.84 -16.83 2.59
CA ASP A 64 -11.58 -17.22 1.20
C ASP A 64 -10.07 -17.39 0.97
N THR A 65 -9.70 -18.38 0.17
CA THR A 65 -8.35 -18.59 -0.37
C THR A 65 -7.75 -17.35 -1.04
N LYS A 66 -8.57 -16.41 -1.51
CA LYS A 66 -8.11 -15.15 -2.12
C LYS A 66 -7.42 -14.20 -1.14
N CYS A 67 -7.63 -14.36 0.17
CA CYS A 67 -7.08 -13.47 1.20
C CYS A 67 -5.54 -13.43 1.24
N ASN A 68 -4.86 -14.48 0.76
CA ASN A 68 -3.39 -14.58 0.73
C ASN A 68 -2.81 -14.68 -0.69
N LYS A 69 -3.60 -14.37 -1.73
CA LYS A 69 -3.10 -14.41 -3.12
C LYS A 69 -2.50 -13.08 -3.53
N PRO A 70 -1.39 -13.09 -4.29
CA PRO A 70 -0.78 -11.86 -4.80
C PRO A 70 -1.75 -11.12 -5.72
N ILE A 71 -1.76 -9.80 -5.60
CA ILE A 71 -2.50 -8.91 -6.51
C ILE A 71 -1.55 -7.99 -7.28
N ASP A 72 -2.00 -7.53 -8.44
CA ASP A 72 -1.29 -6.51 -9.21
C ASP A 72 -1.88 -5.12 -8.88
N LEU A 73 -1.06 -4.26 -8.29
CA LEU A 73 -1.45 -2.90 -7.91
C LEU A 73 -1.63 -1.97 -9.12
N LYS A 74 -1.17 -2.38 -10.31
CA LYS A 74 -1.29 -1.57 -11.55
C LYS A 74 -2.64 -1.70 -12.23
N LYS A 75 -3.52 -2.58 -11.78
CA LYS A 75 -4.85 -2.72 -12.39
C LYS A 75 -5.79 -1.62 -11.85
N PRO A 76 -6.24 -0.68 -12.70
CA PRO A 76 -7.19 0.33 -12.26
C PRO A 76 -8.46 -0.38 -11.76
N SER A 77 -8.90 -0.02 -10.56
CA SER A 77 -10.22 -0.40 -10.05
C SER A 77 -11.27 0.06 -11.06
N ALA A 78 -12.26 -0.80 -11.39
CA ALA A 78 -13.37 -0.43 -12.28
C ALA A 78 -14.14 0.84 -11.81
N SER A 79 -14.00 1.23 -10.54
CA SER A 79 -14.55 2.48 -10.00
C SER A 79 -13.84 3.75 -10.47
N SER A 80 -12.58 3.65 -10.91
CA SER A 80 -11.80 4.81 -11.40
C SER A 80 -12.33 5.33 -12.75
N THR A 81 -12.78 4.43 -13.63
CA THR A 81 -13.33 4.78 -14.94
C THR A 81 -14.54 5.72 -14.85
N PHE A 82 -15.38 5.57 -13.82
CA PHE A 82 -16.54 6.44 -13.62
C PHE A 82 -16.14 7.86 -13.23
N MET A 83 -15.16 8.02 -12.33
CA MET A 83 -14.67 9.34 -11.92
C MET A 83 -13.86 10.04 -13.02
N ASP A 84 -13.10 9.29 -13.83
CA ASP A 84 -12.35 9.81 -14.98
C ASP A 84 -13.29 10.43 -16.03
N SER A 85 -14.45 9.81 -16.27
CA SER A 85 -15.46 10.33 -17.20
C SER A 85 -16.10 11.64 -16.71
N TRP A 86 -16.21 11.81 -15.39
CA TRP A 86 -16.75 13.02 -14.78
C TRP A 86 -15.72 14.16 -14.83
N LEU A 87 -14.45 13.88 -14.54
CA LEU A 87 -13.36 14.87 -14.57
C LEU A 87 -13.15 15.46 -15.98
N ARG A 88 -13.29 14.63 -17.01
CA ARG A 88 -13.14 15.07 -18.42
C ARG A 88 -14.27 15.95 -18.93
N LYS A 89 -15.41 16.00 -18.24
CA LYS A 89 -16.60 16.74 -18.69
C LYS A 89 -16.49 18.26 -18.46
N SER A 90 -15.52 18.74 -17.67
CA SER A 90 -15.35 20.18 -17.40
C SER A 90 -14.54 20.94 -18.46
N ASP A 91 -13.82 20.26 -19.35
CA ASP A 91 -12.88 20.89 -20.30
C ASP A 91 -13.50 21.17 -21.70
N GLN A 92 -14.73 20.72 -21.95
CA GLN A 92 -15.39 20.85 -23.27
C GLN A 92 -16.37 22.04 -23.37
N THR A 93 -16.55 22.84 -22.32
CA THR A 93 -17.60 23.89 -22.28
C THR A 93 -17.09 25.32 -22.52
N LYS A 94 -15.81 25.55 -22.83
CA LYS A 94 -15.32 26.89 -23.19
C LYS A 94 -14.30 26.87 -24.34
N ARG A 95 -14.81 26.89 -25.56
CA ARG A 95 -14.16 27.51 -26.74
C ARG A 95 -15.20 27.71 -27.85
N SER A 96 -16.04 28.72 -27.67
CA SER A 96 -16.69 29.42 -28.78
C SER A 96 -16.31 30.90 -28.66
N SER A 97 -15.40 31.30 -29.55
CA SER A 97 -15.14 32.64 -30.09
C SER A 97 -16.01 33.79 -29.54
N ASP A 98 -15.39 34.70 -28.78
CA ASP A 98 -15.54 36.16 -28.95
C ASP A 98 -14.71 36.89 -27.89
N PHE A 99 -13.45 37.23 -28.18
CA PHE A 99 -12.70 38.19 -27.36
C PHE A 99 -11.60 38.92 -28.15
N ASP A 100 -11.85 39.19 -29.43
CA ASP A 100 -10.95 39.96 -30.29
C ASP A 100 -11.70 41.12 -30.98
N GLU A 101 -12.54 41.88 -30.25
CA GLU A 101 -13.12 43.12 -30.80
C GLU A 101 -13.36 44.21 -29.75
N LEU A 102 -12.35 44.53 -28.93
CA LEU A 102 -12.43 45.69 -28.02
C LEU A 102 -11.18 46.58 -28.02
N CYS A 103 -10.13 46.23 -28.78
CA CYS A 103 -8.88 46.99 -28.83
C CYS A 103 -8.74 47.99 -30.00
N VAL A 104 -9.69 48.04 -30.96
CA VAL A 104 -9.51 48.83 -32.20
C VAL A 104 -10.29 50.16 -32.24
N LEU A 105 -11.31 50.39 -31.41
CA LEU A 105 -12.21 51.56 -31.56
C LEU A 105 -11.87 52.81 -30.70
N LYS A 106 -10.81 52.80 -29.88
CA LYS A 106 -10.43 53.98 -29.07
C LYS A 106 -9.48 54.98 -29.75
N LYS A 107 -9.33 54.94 -31.08
CA LYS A 107 -8.41 55.82 -31.82
C LYS A 107 -9.02 56.91 -32.70
N SER A 108 -10.32 57.21 -32.61
CA SER A 108 -10.87 58.35 -33.35
C SER A 108 -11.95 59.12 -32.57
N LYS A 109 -11.51 60.08 -31.74
CA LYS A 109 -12.28 61.30 -31.45
C LYS A 109 -11.34 62.37 -30.87
N LYS A 110 -10.75 63.17 -31.76
CA LYS A 110 -10.14 64.46 -31.40
C LYS A 110 -10.38 65.43 -32.55
N GLU A 111 -11.50 66.13 -32.45
CA GLU A 111 -11.74 67.52 -32.87
C GLU A 111 -12.99 68.02 -32.14
#